data_AF-A0A8H4KC00-F1
#
_entry.id   AF-A0A8H4KC00-F1
#
_cell.length_a   1.000
_cell.length_b   1.000
_cell.length_c   1.000
_cell.angle_alpha   90.00
_cell.angle_beta   90.00
_cell.angle_gamma   90.00
#
_symmetry.space_group_name_H-M   'P 1'
#
loop_
_entity.id
_entity.type
_entity.pdbx_description
1 polymer ?
#
loop_
_entity_poly.entity_id
_entity_poly.type
_entity_poly.pdbx_seq_one_letter_code
_entity_poly.pdbx_strand_id
1 'polypeptide(L)'
;MTSHPSEVAELADMIEQTTIAEPTSHKKPHLVFDVPASLEYPRLYISSNVKFAGCAILKPMPADFIYPSWWEDMKWGDRPLSDRNDLLVVVILGKRGTVLPNYVAVPSNTRVIDYLSYDVLLPYARVFVMNAGYSGFFHAVKNSVPLVLAGEAADKPELAIRGEWSRVAINFRKGQPTPYMVKTGVERVLTEDRFKKRVDEIKAENEAMKLFNFIEEQILSIGE
;
A
#
# COMPACT_ATOMS: atom_id res chain seq x y z
N MET A 1 11.01 -23.19 -36.84
CA MET A 1 9.97 -22.33 -36.23
C MET A 1 10.52 -21.86 -34.90
N THR A 2 11.09 -20.67 -34.90
CA THR A 2 11.74 -20.02 -33.76
C THR A 2 10.67 -19.35 -32.91
N SER A 3 10.39 -19.90 -31.72
CA SER A 3 9.55 -19.21 -30.73
C SER A 3 10.31 -18.02 -30.16
N HIS A 4 9.68 -16.85 -30.23
CA HIS A 4 10.23 -15.58 -29.79
C HIS A 4 10.39 -15.54 -28.25
N PRO A 5 11.48 -14.97 -27.72
CA PRO A 5 11.66 -14.73 -26.27
C PRO A 5 10.68 -13.73 -25.64
N SER A 6 9.76 -13.13 -26.42
CA SER A 6 8.91 -12.01 -25.99
C SER A 6 7.62 -12.42 -25.28
N GLU A 7 7.08 -13.62 -25.54
CA GLU A 7 5.79 -14.02 -24.95
C GLU A 7 5.93 -14.47 -23.48
N VAL A 8 7.09 -14.99 -23.07
CA VAL A 8 7.34 -15.42 -21.67
C VAL A 8 7.60 -14.21 -20.76
N ALA A 9 8.14 -13.12 -21.30
CA ALA A 9 8.32 -11.87 -20.55
C ALA A 9 6.99 -11.12 -20.35
N GLU A 10 6.07 -11.15 -21.33
CA GLU A 10 4.73 -10.56 -21.19
C GLU A 10 3.83 -11.34 -20.22
N LEU A 11 4.02 -12.65 -20.09
CA LEU A 11 3.31 -13.48 -19.10
C LEU A 11 3.76 -13.22 -17.65
N ALA A 12 5.01 -12.79 -17.44
CA ALA A 12 5.54 -12.46 -16.11
C ALA A 12 5.00 -11.12 -15.58
N ASP A 13 4.69 -10.16 -16.46
CA ASP A 13 4.08 -8.87 -16.08
C ASP A 13 2.56 -8.97 -15.83
N MET A 14 1.93 -10.11 -16.14
CA MET A 14 0.48 -10.35 -15.95
C MET A 14 0.11 -11.18 -14.71
N ILE A 15 1.08 -11.64 -13.91
CA ILE A 15 0.84 -12.46 -12.71
C ILE A 15 1.16 -11.64 -11.47
N GLU A 16 0.15 -11.00 -10.88
CA GLU A 16 0.30 -10.21 -9.64
C GLU A 16 0.08 -11.03 -8.35
N GLN A 17 -0.59 -12.20 -8.41
CA GLN A 17 -0.50 -13.31 -7.43
C GLN A 17 -1.37 -14.52 -7.82
N THR A 18 -0.77 -15.70 -8.00
CA THR A 18 -1.28 -17.05 -7.67
C THR A 18 -0.26 -18.07 -8.16
N THR A 19 0.27 -18.92 -7.28
CA THR A 19 1.05 -20.10 -7.66
C THR A 19 0.14 -21.32 -7.66
N ILE A 20 -0.03 -21.96 -8.82
CA ILE A 20 -0.56 -23.33 -8.91
C ILE A 20 0.67 -24.23 -8.95
N ALA A 21 0.93 -24.99 -7.88
CA ALA A 21 1.88 -26.09 -7.94
C ALA A 21 1.22 -27.27 -8.66
N GLU A 22 1.91 -27.87 -9.64
CA GLU A 22 1.42 -29.04 -10.37
C GLU A 22 1.10 -30.22 -9.44
N PRO A 23 0.08 -31.03 -9.77
CA PRO A 23 -0.34 -32.15 -8.94
C PRO A 23 0.64 -33.32 -9.12
N THR A 24 1.76 -33.28 -8.43
CA THR A 24 2.53 -34.49 -8.14
C THR A 24 2.34 -34.84 -6.67
N SER A 25 1.66 -35.97 -6.44
CA SER A 25 1.20 -36.49 -5.15
C SER A 25 -0.17 -35.96 -4.67
N HIS A 26 -0.82 -36.74 -3.83
CA HIS A 26 -2.21 -36.60 -3.36
C HIS A 26 -2.44 -35.38 -2.41
N LYS A 27 -1.58 -34.36 -2.45
CA LYS A 27 -1.66 -33.17 -1.61
C LYS A 27 -2.41 -32.05 -2.35
N LYS A 28 -3.43 -31.50 -1.69
CA LYS A 28 -4.25 -30.41 -2.25
C LYS A 28 -3.44 -29.11 -2.23
N PRO A 29 -3.43 -28.29 -3.29
CA PRO A 29 -2.69 -27.04 -3.31
C PRO A 29 -3.25 -26.06 -2.26
N HIS A 30 -2.35 -25.44 -1.49
CA HIS A 30 -2.68 -24.32 -0.61
C HIS A 30 -2.70 -23.03 -1.43
N LEU A 31 -3.84 -22.33 -1.44
CA LEU A 31 -3.92 -21.00 -2.05
C LEU A 31 -3.57 -19.98 -0.97
N VAL A 32 -2.45 -19.29 -1.12
CA VAL A 32 -1.96 -18.30 -0.16
C VAL A 32 -2.27 -16.89 -0.67
N PHE A 33 -3.01 -16.12 0.12
CA PHE A 33 -3.25 -14.69 -0.12
C PHE A 33 -2.24 -13.85 0.68
N ASP A 34 -1.54 -12.93 0.03
CA ASP A 34 -0.55 -12.01 0.64
C ASP A 34 -1.23 -10.80 1.32
N VAL A 35 -2.27 -11.08 2.11
CA VAL A 35 -3.02 -10.07 2.88
C VAL A 35 -3.45 -10.62 4.23
N PRO A 36 -3.55 -9.76 5.27
CA PRO A 36 -4.32 -10.06 6.47
C PRO A 36 -5.77 -10.45 6.13
N ALA A 37 -6.31 -11.43 6.84
CA ALA A 37 -7.68 -11.91 6.63
C ALA A 37 -8.70 -10.78 6.88
N SER A 38 -8.44 -9.88 7.82
CA SER A 38 -9.25 -8.69 8.09
C SER A 38 -9.37 -7.69 6.94
N LEU A 39 -8.52 -7.80 5.91
CA LEU A 39 -8.62 -7.01 4.70
C LEU A 39 -9.43 -7.72 3.60
N GLU A 40 -9.69 -9.02 3.72
CA GLU A 40 -10.43 -9.78 2.71
C GLU A 40 -11.92 -9.86 3.07
N TYR A 41 -12.78 -9.86 2.05
CA TYR A 41 -14.21 -10.04 2.27
C TYR A 41 -14.51 -11.45 2.82
N PRO A 42 -15.49 -11.61 3.72
CA PRO A 42 -15.92 -12.92 4.16
C PRO A 42 -16.50 -13.69 2.98
N ARG A 43 -15.96 -14.88 2.72
CA ARG A 43 -16.45 -15.80 1.70
C ARG A 43 -17.16 -16.96 2.37
N LEU A 44 -18.45 -17.12 2.10
CA LEU A 44 -19.31 -18.17 2.69
C LEU A 44 -18.78 -19.59 2.46
N TYR A 45 -18.05 -19.80 1.36
CA TYR A 45 -17.53 -21.11 0.95
C TYR A 45 -16.02 -21.09 0.72
N ILE A 46 -15.27 -20.46 1.63
CA ILE A 46 -13.81 -20.53 1.56
C ILE A 46 -13.33 -21.95 1.88
N SER A 47 -12.55 -22.53 0.97
CA SER A 47 -11.95 -23.86 1.19
C SER A 47 -10.96 -23.78 2.36
N SER A 48 -10.88 -24.85 3.17
CA SER A 48 -9.89 -24.96 4.25
C SER A 48 -8.43 -24.94 3.75
N ASN A 49 -8.23 -25.15 2.45
CA ASN A 49 -6.93 -25.04 1.78
C ASN A 49 -6.49 -23.60 1.51
N VAL A 50 -7.39 -22.62 1.63
CA VAL A 50 -7.03 -21.21 1.50
C VAL A 50 -6.39 -20.74 2.80
N LYS A 51 -5.23 -20.10 2.70
CA LYS A 51 -4.49 -19.53 3.81
C LYS A 51 -4.18 -18.06 3.53
N PHE A 52 -4.10 -17.28 4.60
CA PHE A 52 -3.66 -15.89 4.57
C PHE A 52 -2.28 -15.83 5.20
N ALA A 53 -1.34 -15.18 4.53
CA ALA A 53 0.04 -15.12 4.99
C ALA A 53 0.45 -13.74 5.52
N GLY A 54 -0.45 -12.75 5.45
CA GLY A 54 -0.10 -11.35 5.66
C GLY A 54 0.61 -10.78 4.44
N CYS A 55 0.96 -9.50 4.47
CA CYS A 55 1.63 -8.80 3.38
C CYS A 55 3.15 -8.80 3.57
N ALA A 56 3.88 -9.18 2.52
CA ALA A 56 5.32 -9.01 2.45
C ALA A 56 5.68 -7.55 2.19
N ILE A 57 6.68 -7.00 2.90
CA ILE A 57 7.45 -5.89 2.35
C ILE A 57 8.92 -6.22 2.40
N LEU A 58 9.39 -6.56 1.19
CA LEU A 58 10.74 -6.94 0.83
C LEU A 58 11.56 -5.69 0.51
N LYS A 59 12.27 -5.17 1.51
CA LYS A 59 13.68 -4.73 1.43
C LYS A 59 14.02 -3.80 2.60
N PRO A 60 15.09 -4.08 3.38
CA PRO A 60 15.66 -3.06 4.24
C PRO A 60 16.09 -1.86 3.39
N MET A 61 15.97 -0.66 3.94
CA MET A 61 16.41 0.55 3.26
C MET A 61 17.91 0.43 2.94
N PRO A 62 18.33 0.76 1.70
CA PRO A 62 19.75 0.81 1.36
C PRO A 62 20.48 1.77 2.31
N ALA A 63 21.64 1.38 2.81
CA ALA A 63 22.43 2.23 3.72
C ALA A 63 22.90 3.53 3.07
N ASP A 64 22.96 3.56 1.74
CA ASP A 64 23.34 4.68 0.88
C ASP A 64 22.13 5.49 0.37
N PHE A 65 20.94 5.33 0.98
CA PHE A 65 19.78 6.11 0.60
C PHE A 65 20.02 7.60 0.80
N ILE A 66 19.98 8.36 -0.31
CA ILE A 66 20.14 9.82 -0.29
C ILE A 66 18.78 10.45 0.01
N TYR A 67 18.68 11.04 1.20
CA TYR A 67 17.51 11.80 1.61
C TYR A 67 17.39 13.13 0.84
N PRO A 68 16.17 13.60 0.56
CA PRO A 68 15.95 14.94 0.02
C PRO A 68 16.53 16.01 0.93
N SER A 69 16.97 17.14 0.36
CA SER A 69 17.57 18.24 1.13
C SER A 69 16.65 18.81 2.23
N TRP A 70 15.34 18.69 2.05
CA TRP A 70 14.31 19.11 2.99
C TRP A 70 13.92 18.03 4.01
N TRP A 71 14.59 16.87 4.04
CA TRP A 71 14.19 15.74 4.89
C TRP A 71 14.19 16.06 6.39
N GLU A 72 15.03 16.99 6.84
CA GLU A 72 15.00 17.43 8.24
C GLU A 72 13.64 18.04 8.61
N ASP A 73 12.94 18.70 7.68
CA ASP A 73 11.59 19.22 7.94
C ASP A 73 10.60 18.11 8.33
N MET A 74 10.80 16.87 7.86
CA MET A 74 9.97 15.71 8.20
C MET A 74 10.19 15.22 9.63
N LYS A 75 11.42 15.33 10.16
CA LYS A 75 11.78 14.85 11.51
C LYS A 75 11.28 15.80 12.59
N TRP A 76 11.21 17.10 12.26
CA TRP A 76 10.82 18.16 13.17
C TRP A 76 9.40 18.62 12.87
N GLY A 77 8.41 17.77 13.19
CA GLY A 77 6.97 17.99 12.98
C GLY A 77 6.33 19.17 13.74
N ASP A 78 7.12 20.17 14.15
CA ASP A 78 6.73 21.30 15.01
C ASP A 78 6.91 22.68 14.34
N ARG A 79 7.22 22.76 13.04
CA ARG A 79 7.33 24.07 12.36
C ARG A 79 6.11 24.41 11.51
N PRO A 80 5.39 25.49 11.85
CA PRO A 80 4.22 25.94 11.12
C PRO A 80 4.60 26.54 9.76
N LEU A 81 4.04 25.99 8.68
CA LEU A 81 4.22 26.49 7.33
C LEU A 81 2.84 26.62 6.64
N SER A 82 2.30 27.83 6.57
CA SER A 82 1.04 28.22 5.88
C SER A 82 -0.29 27.74 6.50
N ASP A 83 -1.40 28.03 5.82
CA ASP A 83 -2.79 28.09 6.28
C ASP A 83 -3.32 26.86 7.08
N ARG A 84 -2.63 25.72 7.03
CA ARG A 84 -2.67 24.63 8.04
C ARG A 84 -1.25 24.43 8.60
N ASN A 85 -0.97 25.19 9.65
CA ASN A 85 0.32 25.26 10.32
C ASN A 85 0.69 23.99 11.11
N ASP A 86 -0.18 22.98 11.13
CA ASP A 86 -0.02 21.70 11.81
C ASP A 86 0.35 20.53 10.88
N LEU A 87 0.39 20.76 9.56
CA LEU A 87 0.62 19.70 8.57
C LEU A 87 1.72 20.04 7.57
N LEU A 88 2.68 19.13 7.43
CA LEU A 88 3.63 19.06 6.32
C LEU A 88 3.06 18.13 5.24
N VAL A 89 2.98 18.60 3.99
CA VAL A 89 2.43 17.84 2.86
C VAL A 89 3.57 17.38 1.96
N VAL A 90 3.73 16.07 1.78
CA VAL A 90 4.68 15.51 0.81
C VAL A 90 3.93 14.99 -0.41
N VAL A 91 4.26 15.51 -1.58
CA VAL A 91 3.71 15.10 -2.87
C VAL A 91 4.76 14.32 -3.63
N ILE A 92 4.49 13.04 -3.90
CA ILE A 92 5.33 12.18 -4.73
C ILE A 92 4.68 12.08 -6.11
N LEU A 93 5.39 12.52 -7.16
CA LEU A 93 4.88 12.53 -8.54
C LEU A 93 4.85 11.13 -9.16
N GLY A 94 5.59 10.18 -8.59
CA GLY A 94 5.53 8.75 -8.90
C GLY A 94 6.42 8.30 -10.06
N LYS A 95 7.12 9.23 -10.73
CA LYS A 95 8.05 8.92 -11.83
C LYS A 95 9.29 9.79 -11.73
N ARG A 96 10.46 9.14 -11.69
CA ARG A 96 11.77 9.82 -11.65
C ARG A 96 11.93 10.81 -12.80
N GLY A 97 12.49 11.98 -12.52
CA GLY A 97 12.67 13.09 -13.45
C GLY A 97 11.41 13.90 -13.75
N THR A 98 10.26 13.55 -13.16
CA THR A 98 9.03 14.35 -13.31
C THR A 98 9.16 15.65 -12.53
N VAL A 99 8.80 16.75 -13.16
CA VAL A 99 8.77 18.07 -12.52
C VAL A 99 7.35 18.62 -12.55
N LEU A 100 7.00 19.35 -11.50
CA LEU A 100 5.75 20.08 -11.47
C LEU A 100 5.81 21.23 -12.48
N PRO A 101 4.72 21.53 -13.22
CA PRO A 101 4.72 22.68 -14.11
C PRO A 101 4.95 23.99 -13.35
N ASN A 102 5.75 24.90 -13.92
CA ASN A 102 6.18 26.15 -13.26
C ASN A 102 5.02 27.09 -12.86
N TYR A 103 3.84 26.93 -13.45
CA TYR A 103 2.66 27.73 -13.12
C TYR A 103 1.91 27.23 -11.87
N VAL A 104 2.26 26.04 -11.35
CA VAL A 104 1.63 25.51 -10.14
C VAL A 104 2.35 26.08 -8.93
N ALA A 105 1.65 26.93 -8.16
CA ALA A 105 2.17 27.44 -6.90
C ALA A 105 2.23 26.31 -5.86
N VAL A 106 3.40 26.11 -5.26
CA VAL A 106 3.63 25.14 -4.18
C VAL A 106 3.57 25.87 -2.84
N PRO A 107 2.63 25.52 -1.94
CA PRO A 107 2.56 26.10 -0.59
C PRO A 107 3.85 25.86 0.21
N SER A 108 4.13 26.71 1.21
CA SER A 108 5.37 26.63 1.98
C SER A 108 5.49 25.38 2.88
N ASN A 109 4.38 24.73 3.26
CA ASN A 109 4.36 23.40 3.89
C ASN A 109 4.38 22.23 2.91
N THR A 110 4.47 22.48 1.62
CA THR A 110 4.46 21.40 0.64
C THR A 110 5.88 21.10 0.20
N ARG A 111 6.22 19.82 0.16
CA ARG A 111 7.45 19.29 -0.42
C ARG A 111 7.08 18.39 -1.58
N VAL A 112 7.57 18.73 -2.78
CA VAL A 112 7.30 17.96 -4.00
C VAL A 112 8.57 17.21 -4.39
N ILE A 113 8.42 15.93 -4.72
CA ILE A 113 9.51 15.07 -5.18
C ILE A 113 9.02 14.16 -6.30
N ASP A 114 9.90 13.88 -7.25
CA ASP A 114 9.62 13.03 -8.40
C ASP A 114 9.38 11.57 -7.99
N TYR A 115 10.20 11.06 -7.07
CA TYR A 115 10.12 9.71 -6.53
C TYR A 115 10.71 9.63 -5.12
N LEU A 116 10.01 8.97 -4.20
CA LEU A 116 10.47 8.70 -2.85
C LEU A 116 9.96 7.32 -2.40
N SER A 117 10.81 6.56 -1.71
CA SER A 117 10.41 5.26 -1.17
C SER A 117 9.36 5.43 -0.07
N TYR A 118 8.27 4.65 -0.15
CA TYR A 118 7.23 4.65 0.88
C TYR A 118 7.72 4.11 2.22
N ASP A 119 8.71 3.20 2.24
CA ASP A 119 9.31 2.70 3.49
C ASP A 119 10.01 3.79 4.29
N VAL A 120 10.43 4.86 3.61
CA VAL A 120 11.13 5.99 4.23
C VAL A 120 10.14 7.04 4.73
N LEU A 121 9.07 7.27 3.96
CA LEU A 121 8.08 8.31 4.25
C LEU A 121 7.01 7.87 5.26
N LEU A 122 6.40 6.70 5.05
CA LEU A 122 5.20 6.30 5.77
C LEU A 122 5.37 6.08 7.29
N PRO A 123 6.55 5.73 7.84
CA PRO A 123 6.74 5.73 9.29
C PRO A 123 6.46 7.08 9.97
N TYR A 124 6.51 8.18 9.22
CA TYR A 124 6.26 9.54 9.71
C TYR A 124 4.88 10.09 9.28
N ALA A 125 4.13 9.35 8.47
CA ALA A 125 2.86 9.80 7.92
C ALA A 125 1.69 9.50 8.87
N ARG A 126 0.74 10.44 8.98
CA ARG A 126 -0.51 10.23 9.74
C ARG A 126 -1.70 9.83 8.87
N VAL A 127 -1.62 10.10 7.58
CA VAL A 127 -2.63 9.81 6.56
C VAL A 127 -1.94 9.72 5.21
N PHE A 128 -2.40 8.83 4.33
CA PHE A 128 -1.85 8.71 2.99
C PHE A 128 -2.95 8.77 1.92
N VAL A 129 -2.85 9.78 1.05
CA VAL A 129 -3.76 10.01 -0.08
C VAL A 129 -3.15 9.37 -1.32
N MET A 130 -3.87 8.46 -1.96
CA MET A 130 -3.36 7.76 -3.16
C MET A 130 -4.46 7.30 -4.11
N ASN A 131 -4.04 6.86 -5.29
CA ASN A 131 -4.91 6.30 -6.33
C ASN A 131 -5.32 4.83 -6.09
N ALA A 132 -5.04 4.26 -4.91
CA ALA A 132 -5.28 2.86 -4.55
C ALA A 132 -4.47 1.81 -5.32
N GLY A 133 -3.20 2.09 -5.64
CA GLY A 133 -2.31 1.05 -6.16
C GLY A 133 -1.93 0.01 -5.10
N TYR A 134 -1.85 -1.26 -5.50
CA TYR A 134 -1.58 -2.42 -4.64
C TYR A 134 -0.42 -2.22 -3.67
N SER A 135 0.80 -1.95 -4.17
CA SER A 135 1.98 -1.82 -3.31
C SER A 135 1.81 -0.68 -2.28
N GLY A 136 1.33 0.48 -2.73
CA GLY A 136 1.12 1.63 -1.85
C GLY A 136 0.16 1.32 -0.71
N PHE A 137 -0.94 0.60 -1.00
CA PHE A 137 -1.95 0.22 -0.02
C PHE A 137 -1.33 -0.58 1.13
N PHE A 138 -0.55 -1.61 0.82
CA PHE A 138 0.04 -2.47 1.86
C PHE A 138 1.21 -1.80 2.58
N HIS A 139 1.97 -0.92 1.92
CA HIS A 139 2.93 -0.04 2.59
C HIS A 139 2.25 0.82 3.66
N ALA A 140 1.04 1.33 3.41
CA ALA A 140 0.29 2.11 4.40
C ALA A 140 -0.16 1.25 5.59
N VAL A 141 -0.76 0.09 5.31
CA VAL A 141 -1.23 -0.85 6.34
C VAL A 141 -0.08 -1.28 7.27
N LYS A 142 1.08 -1.69 6.71
CA LYS A 142 2.26 -2.06 7.50
C LYS A 142 2.75 -0.93 8.41
N ASN A 143 2.68 0.31 7.93
CA ASN A 143 3.11 1.47 8.69
C ASN A 143 2.02 2.01 9.63
N SER A 144 0.86 1.34 9.71
CA SER A 144 -0.31 1.80 10.47
C SER A 144 -0.77 3.20 10.07
N VAL A 145 -0.80 3.45 8.76
CA VAL A 145 -1.21 4.72 8.15
C VAL A 145 -2.58 4.54 7.48
N PRO A 146 -3.62 5.24 7.95
CA PRO A 146 -4.93 5.22 7.32
C PRO A 146 -4.94 5.96 5.98
N LEU A 147 -5.96 5.66 5.17
CA LEU A 147 -5.95 5.94 3.74
C LEU A 147 -7.08 6.86 3.26
N VAL A 148 -6.78 7.63 2.21
CA VAL A 148 -7.79 8.32 1.39
C VAL A 148 -7.56 7.92 -0.07
N LEU A 149 -8.56 7.28 -0.69
CA LEU A 149 -8.40 6.53 -1.93
C LEU A 149 -9.21 7.14 -3.07
N ALA A 150 -8.53 7.31 -4.21
CA ALA A 150 -9.07 7.83 -5.47
C ALA A 150 -8.77 6.85 -6.62
N GLY A 151 -9.23 5.60 -6.49
CA GLY A 151 -9.05 4.56 -7.52
C GLY A 151 -10.13 4.61 -8.60
N GLU A 152 -9.74 4.39 -9.86
CA GLU A 152 -10.68 4.40 -11.01
C GLU A 152 -10.43 3.29 -12.04
N ALA A 153 -9.18 2.90 -12.28
CA ALA A 153 -8.82 1.95 -13.34
C ALA A 153 -8.07 0.73 -12.80
N ALA A 154 -8.05 -0.35 -13.60
CA ALA A 154 -7.43 -1.63 -13.27
C ALA A 154 -8.00 -2.24 -11.98
N ASP A 155 -7.14 -2.69 -11.08
CA ASP A 155 -7.42 -3.24 -9.75
C ASP A 155 -7.84 -2.18 -8.72
N LYS A 156 -7.56 -0.90 -8.98
CA LYS A 156 -7.69 0.20 -8.01
C LYS A 156 -9.11 0.36 -7.43
N PRO A 157 -10.22 0.24 -8.20
CA PRO A 157 -11.56 0.31 -7.62
C PRO A 157 -11.81 -0.81 -6.60
N GLU A 158 -11.28 -2.01 -6.85
CA GLU A 158 -11.43 -3.15 -5.95
C GLU A 158 -10.68 -2.90 -4.63
N LEU A 159 -9.43 -2.45 -4.71
CA LEU A 159 -8.63 -2.09 -3.53
C LEU A 159 -9.24 -0.93 -2.76
N ALA A 160 -9.82 0.06 -3.46
CA ALA A 160 -10.48 1.18 -2.82
C ALA A 160 -11.73 0.73 -2.03
N ILE A 161 -12.53 -0.18 -2.60
CA ILE A 161 -13.67 -0.79 -1.90
C ILE A 161 -13.19 -1.64 -0.74
N ARG A 162 -12.09 -2.39 -0.89
CA ARG A 162 -11.50 -3.21 0.17
C ARG A 162 -11.05 -2.36 1.35
N GLY A 163 -10.40 -1.23 1.09
CA GLY A 163 -10.01 -0.26 2.11
C GLY A 163 -11.19 0.36 2.85
N GLU A 164 -12.26 0.67 2.12
CA GLU A 164 -13.52 1.19 2.70
C GLU A 164 -14.23 0.14 3.56
N TRP A 165 -14.36 -1.09 3.04
CA TRP A 165 -15.03 -2.21 3.71
C TRP A 165 -14.30 -2.59 5.01
N SER A 166 -12.98 -2.68 4.95
CA SER A 166 -12.13 -2.99 6.11
C SER A 166 -11.98 -1.79 7.05
N ARG A 167 -12.52 -0.62 6.70
CA ARG A 167 -12.53 0.64 7.48
C ARG A 167 -11.15 1.24 7.73
N VAL A 168 -10.16 0.90 6.90
CA VAL A 168 -8.83 1.54 6.92
C VAL A 168 -8.78 2.79 6.04
N ALA A 169 -9.77 2.99 5.18
CA ALA A 169 -9.76 4.05 4.17
C ALA A 169 -11.10 4.78 4.01
N ILE A 170 -11.02 6.04 3.60
CA ILE A 170 -12.10 6.72 2.86
C ILE A 170 -11.90 6.47 1.38
N ASN A 171 -12.95 6.00 0.69
CA ASN A 171 -12.95 5.79 -0.75
C ASN A 171 -13.81 6.85 -1.45
N PHE A 172 -13.21 7.67 -2.30
CA PHE A 172 -13.93 8.67 -3.08
C PHE A 172 -14.74 8.10 -4.24
N ARG A 173 -14.47 6.86 -4.64
CA ARG A 173 -15.14 6.18 -5.76
C ARG A 173 -15.03 6.99 -7.07
N LYS A 174 -13.91 7.72 -7.23
CA LYS A 174 -13.61 8.60 -8.36
C LYS A 174 -12.10 8.78 -8.49
N GLY A 175 -11.56 8.74 -9.72
CA GLY A 175 -10.12 8.92 -9.96
C GLY A 175 -9.66 10.37 -10.00
N GLN A 176 -10.59 11.31 -10.18
CA GLN A 176 -10.33 12.76 -10.14
C GLN A 176 -11.13 13.43 -9.00
N PRO A 177 -10.69 13.29 -7.75
CA PRO A 177 -11.32 13.96 -6.61
C PRO A 177 -11.09 15.47 -6.69
N THR A 178 -12.07 16.24 -6.22
CA THR A 178 -11.91 17.69 -6.11
C THR A 178 -11.01 18.04 -4.92
N PRO A 179 -10.37 19.23 -4.90
CA PRO A 179 -9.60 19.68 -3.74
C PRO A 179 -10.41 19.64 -2.43
N TYR A 180 -11.71 19.96 -2.51
CA TYR A 180 -12.62 19.89 -1.37
C TYR A 180 -12.81 18.44 -0.86
N MET A 181 -12.96 17.47 -1.76
CA MET A 181 -13.05 16.06 -1.38
C MET A 181 -11.77 15.59 -0.68
N VAL A 182 -10.60 15.91 -1.24
CA VAL A 182 -9.30 15.57 -0.64
C VAL A 182 -9.18 16.18 0.75
N LYS A 183 -9.45 17.47 0.89
CA LYS A 183 -9.40 18.18 2.17
C LYS A 183 -10.29 17.52 3.22
N THR A 184 -11.57 17.34 2.91
CA THR A 184 -12.54 16.76 3.85
C THR A 184 -12.25 15.29 4.18
N GLY A 185 -11.77 14.51 3.20
CA GLY A 185 -11.33 13.13 3.44
C GLY A 185 -10.15 13.05 4.40
N VAL A 186 -9.13 13.88 4.18
CA VAL A 186 -7.96 14.00 5.07
C VAL A 186 -8.37 14.43 6.48
N GLU A 187 -9.19 15.48 6.60
CA GLU A 187 -9.66 15.98 7.90
C GLU A 187 -10.41 14.91 8.69
N ARG A 188 -11.28 14.14 8.02
CA ARG A 188 -12.01 13.04 8.66
C ARG A 188 -11.09 11.93 9.11
N VAL A 189 -10.12 11.50 8.29
CA VAL A 189 -9.17 10.44 8.68
C VAL A 189 -8.31 10.87 9.87
N LEU A 190 -7.91 12.14 9.94
CA LEU A 190 -7.10 12.68 11.04
C LEU A 190 -7.90 12.90 12.33
N THR A 191 -9.22 13.14 12.24
CA THR A 191 -10.08 13.44 13.39
C THR A 191 -10.82 12.23 13.93
N GLU A 192 -11.20 11.28 13.07
CA GLU A 192 -11.95 10.09 13.46
C GLU A 192 -10.99 8.94 13.82
N ASP A 193 -10.74 8.74 15.12
CA ASP A 193 -9.82 7.70 15.65
C ASP A 193 -10.07 6.28 15.13
N ARG A 194 -11.29 5.98 14.66
CA ARG A 194 -11.66 4.66 14.14
C ARG A 194 -10.75 4.20 13.00
N PHE A 195 -10.27 5.10 12.15
CA PHE A 195 -9.38 4.75 11.05
C PHE A 195 -8.02 4.31 11.59
N LYS A 196 -7.45 5.09 12.52
CA LYS A 196 -6.16 4.78 13.14
C LYS A 196 -6.21 3.48 13.93
N LYS A 197 -7.24 3.31 14.77
CA LYS A 197 -7.47 2.07 15.53
C LYS A 197 -7.56 0.86 14.60
N ARG A 198 -8.26 0.99 13.47
CA ARG A 198 -8.41 -0.11 12.53
C ARG A 198 -7.11 -0.48 11.81
N VAL A 199 -6.32 0.49 11.36
CA VAL A 199 -5.01 0.16 10.77
C VAL A 199 -4.04 -0.41 11.79
N ASP A 200 -4.11 -0.02 13.06
CA ASP A 200 -3.32 -0.64 14.14
C ASP A 200 -3.70 -2.11 14.36
N GLU A 201 -5.00 -2.43 14.39
CA GLU A 201 -5.49 -3.82 14.50
C GLU A 201 -4.97 -4.69 13.34
N ILE A 202 -5.09 -4.20 12.11
CA ILE A 202 -4.67 -4.96 10.92
C ILE A 202 -3.14 -5.09 10.87
N LYS A 203 -2.39 -4.06 11.28
CA LYS A 203 -0.94 -4.16 11.42
C LYS A 203 -0.55 -5.24 12.42
N ALA A 204 -1.17 -5.25 13.60
CA ALA A 204 -0.89 -6.26 14.62
C ALA A 204 -1.22 -7.68 14.13
N GLU A 205 -2.33 -7.85 13.41
CA GLU A 205 -2.68 -9.11 12.73
C GLU A 205 -1.59 -9.52 11.73
N ASN A 206 -1.15 -8.59 10.87
CA ASN A 206 -0.12 -8.83 9.88
C ASN A 206 1.21 -9.27 10.50
N GLU A 207 1.63 -8.61 11.58
CA GLU A 207 2.86 -8.94 12.31
C GLU A 207 2.75 -10.31 13.01
N ALA A 208 1.58 -10.64 13.55
CA ALA A 208 1.33 -11.92 14.20
C ALA A 208 1.35 -13.11 13.22
N MET A 209 1.05 -12.90 11.94
CA MET A 209 1.08 -13.94 10.91
C MET A 209 2.49 -14.46 10.61
N LYS A 210 3.55 -13.71 10.96
CA LYS A 210 4.95 -14.11 10.74
C LYS A 210 5.19 -14.70 9.34
N LEU A 211 4.78 -13.96 8.31
CA LEU A 211 4.77 -14.35 6.90
C LEU A 211 5.90 -15.31 6.48
N PHE A 212 7.16 -14.99 6.79
CA PHE A 212 8.30 -15.82 6.39
C PHE A 212 8.28 -17.21 7.03
N ASN A 213 7.95 -17.30 8.33
CA ASN A 213 7.79 -18.59 9.00
C ASN A 213 6.61 -19.36 8.39
N PHE A 214 5.51 -18.67 8.11
CA PHE A 214 4.35 -19.29 7.48
C PHE A 214 4.70 -19.86 6.09
N ILE A 215 5.40 -19.10 5.25
CA ILE A 215 5.85 -19.56 3.93
C ILE A 215 6.81 -20.74 4.07
N GLU A 216 7.78 -20.67 4.98
CA GLU A 216 8.73 -21.76 5.24
C GLU A 216 8.00 -23.05 5.62
N GLU A 217 7.04 -22.98 6.56
CA GLU A 217 6.20 -24.12 6.94
C GLU A 217 5.42 -24.70 5.75
N GLN A 218 4.83 -23.86 4.90
CA GLN A 218 4.11 -24.33 3.71
C GLN A 218 5.05 -25.03 2.72
N ILE A 219 6.25 -24.49 2.47
CA ILE A 219 7.25 -25.09 1.59
C ILE A 219 7.68 -26.47 2.11
N LEU A 220 7.99 -26.56 3.42
CA LEU A 220 8.40 -27.82 4.05
C LEU A 220 7.28 -28.87 3.97
N SER A 221 6.02 -28.47 4.15
CA SER A 221 4.87 -29.39 4.08
C SER A 221 4.63 -30.03 2.71
N ILE A 222 5.17 -29.44 1.63
CA ILE A 222 5.08 -29.98 0.26
C ILE A 222 6.18 -31.03 0.03
N GLY A 223 7.32 -30.93 0.72
CA GLY A 223 8.47 -31.81 0.55
C GLY A 223 8.40 -33.17 1.28
N GLU A 224 7.49 -33.30 2.26
CA GLU A 224 7.16 -34.58 2.93
C GLU A 224 6.18 -35.44 2.13
#